data_AF-A0A256LK83-F1
#
_entry.id   AF-A0A256LK83-F1
#
_cell.length_a   1.000
_cell.length_b   1.000
_cell.length_c   1.000
_cell.angle_alpha   90.00
_cell.angle_beta   90.00
_cell.angle_gamma   90.00
#
_symmetry.space_group_name_H-M   'P 1'
#
loop_
_entity.id
_entity.type
_entity.pdbx_description
1 polymer ?
#
loop_
_entity_poly.entity_id
_entity_poly.type
_entity_poly.pdbx_seq_one_letter_code
_entity_poly.pdbx_strand_id
1 'polypeptide(L)'
;MKVRKVKKVKRTSFIKRTGSFFKQIFSSLKKETIDGANLPDNREEHQKDIRLFVAVVSSMALFIVLVIFVNAGRLTFQTISRPGFNFFTQKIDDEKIFAQAINIAQNPLPFKWLIGIFVISFLGGFGLSKRLKFATKDVAYGQKGDERFTTEKELEKQYPIIPDHDDRSDE
;
A
#
# COMPACT_ATOMS: atom_id res chain seq x y z
N MET A 1 -40.38 -41.97 24.86
CA MET A 1 -39.60 -41.57 23.65
C MET A 1 -39.03 -40.17 23.90
N LYS A 2 -37.71 -40.02 24.14
CA LYS A 2 -37.07 -38.74 24.48
C LYS A 2 -36.50 -38.08 23.22
N VAL A 3 -37.08 -36.97 22.80
CA VAL A 3 -36.64 -36.22 21.61
C VAL A 3 -35.43 -35.35 21.97
N ARG A 4 -34.26 -35.64 21.37
CA ARG A 4 -33.06 -34.80 21.49
C ARG A 4 -33.27 -33.51 20.71
N LYS A 5 -33.21 -32.36 21.39
CA LYS A 5 -33.14 -31.05 20.73
C LYS A 5 -31.75 -30.83 20.15
N VAL A 6 -31.66 -30.71 18.83
CA VAL A 6 -30.42 -30.36 18.13
C VAL A 6 -30.12 -28.87 18.33
N LYS A 7 -28.95 -28.58 18.89
CA LYS A 7 -28.45 -27.21 19.11
C LYS A 7 -28.00 -26.65 17.75
N LYS A 8 -28.75 -25.68 17.20
CA LYS A 8 -28.36 -24.98 15.96
C LYS A 8 -27.09 -24.17 16.20
N VAL A 9 -26.00 -24.56 15.55
CA VAL A 9 -24.75 -23.80 15.50
C VAL A 9 -24.97 -22.54 14.65
N LYS A 10 -24.90 -21.36 15.26
CA LYS A 10 -24.85 -20.08 14.55
C LYS A 10 -23.50 -19.99 13.82
N ARG A 11 -23.50 -20.20 12.49
CA ARG A 11 -22.39 -19.78 11.63
C ARG A 11 -22.33 -18.25 11.65
N THR A 12 -21.40 -17.70 12.41
CA THR A 12 -21.10 -16.26 12.39
C THR A 12 -20.47 -15.91 11.05
N SER A 13 -21.18 -15.09 10.29
CA SER A 13 -20.81 -14.56 8.98
C SER A 13 -19.65 -13.57 9.10
N PHE A 14 -18.42 -14.07 9.23
CA PHE A 14 -17.21 -13.22 9.18
C PHE A 14 -16.96 -12.63 7.78
N ILE A 15 -17.56 -13.20 6.74
CA ILE A 15 -17.36 -12.82 5.33
C ILE A 15 -18.05 -11.49 4.96
N LYS A 16 -19.05 -11.02 5.73
CA LYS A 16 -19.73 -9.75 5.42
C LYS A 16 -18.94 -8.51 5.82
N ARG A 17 -17.95 -8.63 6.72
CA ARG A 17 -17.26 -7.46 7.29
C ARG A 17 -16.13 -6.94 6.40
N THR A 18 -15.47 -7.80 5.63
CA THR A 18 -14.36 -7.40 4.72
C THR A 18 -14.85 -6.68 3.47
N GLY A 19 -15.99 -7.07 2.90
CA GLY A 19 -16.59 -6.39 1.75
C GLY A 19 -17.03 -4.94 2.07
N SER A 20 -17.42 -4.67 3.31
CA SER A 20 -17.79 -3.32 3.76
C SER A 20 -16.59 -2.38 3.80
N PHE A 21 -15.41 -2.86 4.22
CA PHE A 21 -14.19 -2.05 4.26
C PHE A 21 -13.72 -1.69 2.85
N PHE A 22 -13.68 -2.65 1.92
CA PHE A 22 -13.31 -2.36 0.53
C PHE A 22 -14.31 -1.42 -0.15
N LYS A 23 -15.61 -1.59 0.10
CA LYS A 23 -16.63 -0.68 -0.45
C LYS A 23 -16.53 0.72 0.14
N GLN A 24 -16.18 0.84 1.42
CA GLN A 24 -15.95 2.12 2.09
C GLN A 24 -14.72 2.84 1.52
N ILE A 25 -13.59 2.14 1.36
CA ILE A 25 -12.35 2.66 0.75
C ILE A 25 -12.59 3.04 -0.72
N PHE A 26 -13.37 2.26 -1.48
CA PHE A 26 -13.67 2.56 -2.88
C PHE A 26 -14.69 3.70 -3.02
N SER A 27 -15.59 3.87 -2.05
CA SER A 27 -16.54 4.98 -2.03
C SER A 27 -15.91 6.31 -1.61
N SER A 28 -14.89 6.29 -0.75
CA SER A 28 -14.11 7.50 -0.43
C SER A 28 -13.26 7.98 -1.61
N LEU A 29 -12.89 7.08 -2.52
CA LEU A 29 -12.20 7.42 -3.78
C LEU A 29 -13.11 8.07 -4.83
N LYS A 30 -14.44 7.98 -4.70
CA LYS A 30 -15.38 8.35 -5.78
C LYS A 30 -16.28 9.56 -5.45
N LYS A 31 -16.02 10.25 -4.35
CA LYS A 31 -16.80 11.42 -3.95
C LYS A 31 -16.03 12.70 -4.25
N GLU A 32 -15.87 13.02 -5.54
CA GLU A 32 -15.66 14.41 -5.93
C GLU A 32 -17.00 15.13 -5.79
N THR A 33 -17.24 15.69 -4.60
CA THR A 33 -18.16 16.80 -4.47
C THR A 33 -17.50 18.01 -5.12
N ILE A 34 -18.15 18.56 -6.14
CA ILE A 34 -17.84 19.89 -6.66
C ILE A 34 -18.30 20.86 -5.56
N ASP A 35 -17.42 21.12 -4.60
CA ASP A 35 -17.53 22.13 -3.58
C ASP A 35 -16.59 23.29 -3.93
N GLY A 36 -17.03 24.52 -3.65
CA GLY A 36 -16.28 25.76 -3.88
C GLY A 36 -14.86 25.70 -3.30
N ALA A 37 -13.96 26.54 -3.83
CA ALA A 37 -12.53 26.55 -3.56
C ALA A 37 -12.20 26.21 -2.09
N ASN A 38 -11.86 24.94 -1.87
CA ASN A 38 -11.48 24.45 -0.55
C ASN A 38 -10.15 25.12 -0.15
N LEU A 39 -10.10 25.56 1.12
CA LEU A 39 -8.87 26.00 1.77
C LEU A 39 -7.75 24.95 1.58
N PRO A 40 -6.46 25.34 1.63
CA PRO A 40 -5.35 24.43 1.45
C PRO A 40 -5.43 23.29 2.47
N ASP A 41 -5.92 22.14 1.98
CA ASP A 41 -6.00 20.90 2.73
C ASP A 41 -4.59 20.44 3.14
N ASN A 42 -4.47 19.64 4.20
CA ASN A 42 -3.22 19.15 4.78
C ASN A 42 -2.48 18.18 3.83
N ARG A 43 -1.96 18.69 2.71
CA ARG A 43 -1.30 17.93 1.63
C ARG A 43 -0.07 17.16 2.14
N GLU A 44 0.60 17.66 3.18
CA GLU A 44 1.74 16.95 3.78
C GLU A 44 1.35 15.64 4.46
N GLU A 45 0.17 15.60 5.08
CA GLU A 45 -0.32 14.41 5.80
C GLU A 45 -0.72 13.33 4.80
N HIS A 46 -1.44 13.70 3.74
CA HIS A 46 -1.84 12.80 2.66
C HIS A 46 -0.62 12.25 1.88
N GLN A 47 0.44 13.05 1.69
CA GLN A 47 1.66 12.58 1.02
C GLN A 47 2.44 11.56 1.88
N LYS A 48 2.46 11.74 3.21
CA LYS A 48 3.06 10.78 4.15
C LYS A 48 2.31 9.44 4.12
N ASP A 49 0.98 9.47 4.06
CA ASP A 49 0.14 8.28 4.01
C ASP A 49 0.35 7.47 2.71
N ILE A 50 0.40 8.13 1.55
CA ILE A 50 0.70 7.45 0.28
C ILE A 50 2.09 6.81 0.34
N ARG A 51 3.10 7.53 0.84
CA ARG A 51 4.47 7.02 0.92
C ARG A 51 4.57 5.81 1.83
N LEU A 52 3.89 5.84 2.97
CA LEU A 52 3.83 4.72 3.91
C LEU A 52 3.10 3.53 3.27
N PHE A 53 1.96 3.76 2.60
CA PHE A 53 1.24 2.72 1.87
C PHE A 53 2.15 2.04 0.83
N VAL A 54 2.86 2.81 0.00
CA VAL A 54 3.75 2.21 -1.01
C VAL A 54 4.95 1.51 -0.37
N ALA A 55 5.49 2.03 0.74
CA ALA A 55 6.53 1.32 1.49
C ALA A 55 6.05 -0.05 1.98
N VAL A 56 4.84 -0.12 2.54
CA VAL A 56 4.24 -1.37 3.02
C VAL A 56 3.98 -2.34 1.85
N VAL A 57 3.38 -1.87 0.76
CA VAL A 57 3.10 -2.70 -0.42
C VAL A 57 4.40 -3.20 -1.06
N SER A 58 5.40 -2.34 -1.22
CA SER A 58 6.71 -2.71 -1.76
C SER A 58 7.42 -3.71 -0.86
N SER A 59 7.41 -3.50 0.45
CA SER A 59 7.95 -4.45 1.43
C SER A 59 7.23 -5.80 1.40
N MET A 60 5.91 -5.81 1.23
CA MET A 60 5.15 -7.07 1.15
C MET A 60 5.45 -7.83 -0.14
N ALA A 61 5.49 -7.13 -1.28
CA ALA A 61 5.83 -7.72 -2.57
C ALA A 61 7.24 -8.32 -2.55
N LEU A 62 8.21 -7.56 -2.05
CA LEU A 62 9.60 -8.00 -1.94
C LEU A 62 9.74 -9.18 -0.97
N PHE A 63 8.90 -9.25 0.07
CA PHE A 63 8.91 -10.36 1.02
C PHE A 63 8.47 -11.66 0.35
N ILE A 64 7.38 -11.62 -0.41
CA ILE A 64 6.87 -12.79 -1.15
C ILE A 64 7.92 -13.27 -2.16
N VAL A 65 8.52 -12.35 -2.92
CA VAL A 65 9.57 -12.68 -3.90
C VAL A 65 10.76 -13.33 -3.21
N LEU A 66 11.28 -12.75 -2.12
CA LEU A 66 12.41 -13.32 -1.40
C LEU A 66 12.09 -14.69 -0.79
N VAL A 67 10.88 -14.89 -0.26
CA VAL A 67 10.45 -16.20 0.27
C VAL A 67 10.51 -17.26 -0.83
N ILE A 68 9.98 -16.97 -2.02
CA ILE A 68 10.01 -17.90 -3.16
C ILE A 68 11.47 -18.18 -3.57
N PHE A 69 12.29 -17.14 -3.73
CA PHE A 69 13.69 -17.27 -4.15
C PHE A 69 14.53 -18.08 -3.15
N VAL A 70 14.40 -17.79 -1.86
CA VAL A 70 15.13 -18.51 -0.81
C VAL A 70 14.67 -19.97 -0.75
N ASN A 71 13.37 -20.25 -0.93
CA ASN A 71 12.87 -21.62 -0.96
C ASN A 71 13.38 -22.38 -2.19
N ALA A 72 13.34 -21.76 -3.37
CA ALA A 72 13.89 -22.32 -4.61
C ALA A 72 15.39 -22.60 -4.49
N GLY A 73 16.16 -21.65 -3.95
CA GLY A 73 17.59 -21.82 -3.70
C GLY A 73 17.88 -22.98 -2.74
N ARG A 74 17.09 -23.12 -1.66
CA ARG A 74 17.19 -24.27 -0.74
C ARG A 74 16.93 -25.60 -1.43
N LEU A 75 15.86 -25.70 -2.22
CA LEU A 75 15.50 -26.93 -2.95
C LEU A 75 16.56 -27.30 -4.01
N THR A 76 17.09 -26.29 -4.69
CA THR A 76 18.20 -26.45 -5.64
C THR A 76 19.45 -26.97 -4.93
N PHE A 77 19.83 -26.34 -3.81
CA PHE A 77 20.96 -26.77 -3.00
C PHE A 77 20.79 -28.19 -2.47
N GLN A 78 19.59 -28.56 -2.04
CA GLN A 78 19.26 -29.93 -1.62
C GLN A 78 19.33 -30.95 -2.75
N THR A 79 19.08 -30.54 -3.99
CA THR A 79 19.19 -31.41 -5.18
C THR A 79 20.66 -31.62 -5.54
N ILE A 80 21.44 -30.54 -5.53
CA ILE A 80 22.87 -30.55 -5.83
C ILE A 80 23.68 -31.28 -4.76
N SER A 81 23.30 -31.15 -3.49
CA SER A 81 24.02 -31.76 -2.36
C SER A 81 23.77 -33.27 -2.22
N ARG A 82 22.99 -33.88 -3.12
CA ARG A 82 22.73 -35.32 -3.07
C ARG A 82 23.99 -36.09 -3.45
N PRO A 83 24.35 -37.15 -2.72
CA PRO A 83 25.49 -37.98 -3.07
C PRO A 83 25.28 -38.58 -4.48
N GLY A 84 26.28 -38.43 -5.35
CA GLY A 84 26.21 -38.88 -6.75
C GLY A 84 25.59 -37.89 -7.74
N PHE A 85 25.27 -36.66 -7.32
CA PHE A 85 24.88 -35.59 -8.24
C PHE A 85 26.08 -35.16 -9.09
N ASN A 86 25.88 -35.06 -10.41
CA ASN A 86 26.90 -34.61 -11.34
C ASN A 86 26.30 -33.56 -12.30
N PHE A 87 26.83 -32.34 -12.24
CA PHE A 87 26.38 -31.20 -13.05
C PHE A 87 26.51 -31.42 -14.56
N PHE A 88 27.41 -32.30 -15.00
CA PHE A 88 27.65 -32.55 -16.42
C PHE A 88 26.68 -33.57 -17.02
N THR A 89 26.06 -34.42 -16.21
CA THR A 89 25.17 -35.49 -16.69
C THR A 89 23.72 -35.31 -16.24
N GLN A 90 23.47 -34.62 -15.14
CA GLN A 90 22.14 -34.40 -14.58
C GLN A 90 21.74 -32.94 -14.76
N LYS A 91 20.60 -32.72 -15.42
CA LYS A 91 19.98 -31.39 -15.50
C LYS A 91 19.14 -31.12 -14.27
N ILE A 92 19.19 -29.88 -13.80
CA ILE A 92 18.29 -29.39 -12.78
C ILE A 92 16.95 -29.07 -13.44
N ASP A 93 15.87 -29.61 -12.88
CA ASP A 93 14.51 -29.35 -13.34
C ASP A 93 13.99 -28.08 -12.66
N ASP A 94 14.27 -26.94 -13.29
CA ASP A 94 13.95 -25.61 -12.76
C ASP A 94 12.43 -25.41 -12.61
N GLU A 95 11.63 -25.95 -13.52
CA GLU A 95 10.17 -25.85 -13.48
C GLU A 95 9.61 -26.56 -12.25
N LYS A 96 10.09 -27.78 -12.01
CA LYS A 96 9.69 -28.56 -10.83
C LYS A 96 10.14 -27.90 -9.53
N ILE A 97 11.35 -27.33 -9.49
CA ILE A 97 11.84 -26.62 -8.31
C ILE A 97 10.99 -25.37 -8.04
N PHE A 98 10.68 -24.59 -9.08
CA PHE A 98 9.90 -23.38 -8.92
C PHE A 98 8.45 -23.67 -8.47
N ALA A 99 7.81 -24.68 -9.07
CA ALA A 99 6.48 -25.13 -8.65
C ALA A 99 6.47 -25.56 -7.17
N GLN A 100 7.51 -26.27 -6.72
CA GLN A 100 7.67 -26.66 -5.32
C GLN A 100 8.01 -25.47 -4.40
N ALA A 101 8.73 -24.47 -4.90
CA ALA A 101 9.10 -23.28 -4.15
C ALA A 101 7.90 -22.36 -3.86
N ILE A 102 6.99 -22.23 -4.82
CA ILE A 102 5.72 -21.49 -4.66
C ILE A 102 4.80 -22.22 -3.68
N ASN A 103 4.83 -23.55 -3.65
CA ASN A 103 4.03 -24.35 -2.73
C ASN A 103 4.62 -24.38 -1.31
N ILE A 104 4.57 -23.24 -0.64
CA ILE A 104 5.10 -23.01 0.71
C ILE A 104 4.45 -23.93 1.74
N ALA A 105 3.20 -24.36 1.52
CA ALA A 105 2.51 -25.28 2.43
C ALA A 105 3.14 -26.67 2.44
N GLN A 106 3.59 -27.17 1.27
CA GLN A 106 4.25 -28.47 1.17
C GLN A 106 5.73 -28.41 1.58
N ASN A 107 6.41 -27.31 1.27
CA ASN A 107 7.82 -27.11 1.60
C ASN A 107 8.00 -25.82 2.42
N PRO A 108 7.62 -25.85 3.72
CA PRO A 108 7.72 -24.67 4.56
C PRO A 108 9.19 -24.34 4.86
N LEU A 109 9.52 -23.06 4.79
CA LEU A 109 10.80 -22.55 5.25
C LEU A 109 10.86 -22.53 6.78
N PRO A 110 12.05 -22.73 7.38
CA PRO A 110 12.22 -22.61 8.82
C PRO A 110 11.83 -21.21 9.29
N PHE A 111 11.10 -21.11 10.42
CA PHE A 111 10.59 -19.83 10.94
C PHE A 111 11.70 -18.78 11.15
N LYS A 112 12.90 -19.20 11.59
CA LYS A 112 14.06 -18.32 11.76
C LYS A 112 14.46 -17.61 10.47
N TRP A 113 14.33 -18.28 9.32
CA TRP A 113 14.66 -17.72 8.02
C TRP A 113 13.61 -16.70 7.58
N LEU A 114 12.33 -16.96 7.88
CA LEU A 114 11.25 -16.01 7.62
C LEU A 114 11.44 -14.69 8.36
N ILE A 115 11.94 -14.73 9.61
CA ILE A 115 12.28 -13.51 10.37
C ILE A 115 13.37 -12.72 9.63
N GLY A 116 14.45 -13.38 9.22
CA GLY A 116 15.53 -12.73 8.47
C GLY A 116 15.05 -12.11 7.17
N ILE A 117 14.26 -12.86 6.39
CA ILE A 117 13.65 -12.38 5.14
C ILE A 117 12.72 -11.19 5.40
N PHE A 118 11.95 -11.22 6.48
CA PHE A 118 11.05 -10.13 6.85
C PHE A 118 11.83 -8.83 7.11
N VAL A 119 12.91 -8.90 7.89
CA VAL A 119 13.76 -7.73 8.19
C VAL A 119 14.41 -7.17 6.92
N ILE A 120 14.98 -8.04 6.08
CA ILE A 120 15.57 -7.64 4.79
C ILE A 120 14.51 -7.00 3.91
N SER A 121 13.31 -7.57 3.88
CA SER A 121 12.24 -7.06 3.04
C SER A 121 11.72 -5.71 3.49
N PHE A 122 11.60 -5.52 4.80
CA PHE A 122 11.17 -4.26 5.39
C PHE A 122 12.15 -3.14 5.07
N LEU A 123 13.45 -3.39 5.28
CA LEU A 123 14.51 -2.43 4.95
C LEU A 123 14.58 -2.15 3.44
N GLY A 124 14.48 -3.20 2.61
CA GLY A 124 14.49 -3.09 1.16
C GLY A 124 13.30 -2.30 0.61
N GLY A 125 12.09 -2.65 1.02
CA GLY A 125 10.85 -1.97 0.62
C GLY A 125 10.80 -0.51 1.07
N PHE A 126 11.29 -0.22 2.28
CA PHE A 126 11.44 1.17 2.75
C PHE A 126 12.51 1.95 1.97
N GLY A 127 13.60 1.29 1.57
CA GLY A 127 14.60 1.88 0.67
C GLY A 127 14.03 2.20 -0.71
N LEU A 128 13.24 1.28 -1.28
CA LEU A 128 12.59 1.44 -2.58
C LEU A 128 11.54 2.57 -2.56
N SER A 129 10.74 2.68 -1.50
CA SER A 129 9.75 3.77 -1.38
C SER A 129 10.37 5.17 -1.27
N LYS A 130 11.62 5.27 -0.79
CA LYS A 130 12.37 6.52 -0.83
C LYS A 130 12.89 6.86 -2.23
N ARG A 131 13.26 5.85 -3.02
CA ARG A 131 13.78 5.99 -4.38
C ARG A 131 12.70 6.25 -5.41
N LEU A 132 11.49 5.76 -5.18
CA LEU A 132 10.32 6.14 -5.95
C LEU A 132 10.02 7.62 -5.64
N LYS A 133 10.49 8.50 -6.53
CA LYS A 133 9.98 9.88 -6.58
C LYS A 133 8.51 9.75 -6.97
N PHE A 134 7.62 9.78 -5.98
CA PHE A 134 6.21 9.97 -6.24
C PHE A 134 6.08 11.36 -6.85
N ALA A 135 6.07 11.39 -8.17
CA ALA A 135 5.41 12.44 -8.91
C ALA A 135 3.91 12.31 -8.63
N THR A 136 3.50 12.55 -7.37
CA THR A 136 2.24 13.26 -7.16
C THR A 136 2.47 14.54 -7.91
N LYS A 137 1.94 14.55 -9.13
CA LYS A 137 1.92 15.65 -10.07
C LYS A 137 1.87 16.91 -9.20
N ASP A 138 3.01 17.61 -9.10
CA ASP A 138 2.94 19.05 -9.08
C ASP A 138 2.16 19.32 -10.36
N VAL A 139 0.84 19.40 -10.23
CA VAL A 139 0.08 20.29 -11.09
C VAL A 139 0.74 21.60 -10.72
N ALA A 140 1.79 21.93 -11.46
CA ALA A 140 2.46 23.20 -11.35
C ALA A 140 1.33 24.19 -11.44
N TYR A 141 1.07 24.85 -10.32
CA TYR A 141 0.20 25.99 -10.23
C TYR A 141 0.69 26.93 -11.34
N GLY A 142 0.01 26.94 -12.49
CA GLY A 142 0.60 27.44 -13.74
C GLY A 142 0.38 26.61 -15.03
N GLN A 143 -0.30 25.45 -15.00
CA GLN A 143 -0.80 24.85 -16.25
C GLN A 143 -2.06 25.58 -16.76
N LYS A 144 -1.83 26.82 -17.20
CA LYS A 144 -2.63 27.71 -18.07
C LYS A 144 -4.15 27.66 -17.88
N GLY A 145 -4.59 28.34 -16.83
CA GLY A 145 -5.97 28.81 -16.70
C GLY A 145 -6.04 29.99 -15.74
N ASP A 146 -5.42 31.12 -16.11
CA ASP A 146 -5.63 32.47 -15.54
C ASP A 146 -5.90 32.56 -14.01
N GLU A 147 -5.02 31.98 -13.19
CA GLU A 147 -5.05 32.18 -11.74
C GLU A 147 -4.29 33.46 -11.39
N ARG A 148 -4.94 34.59 -11.61
CA ARG A 148 -4.33 35.93 -11.45
C ARG A 148 -4.09 36.35 -9.99
N PHE A 149 -4.42 35.52 -8.99
CA PHE A 149 -4.25 35.87 -7.57
C PHE A 149 -4.04 34.61 -6.74
N THR A 150 -2.80 34.38 -6.30
CA THR A 150 -2.42 33.12 -5.62
C THR A 150 -1.88 33.33 -4.22
N THR A 151 -1.76 34.60 -3.81
CA THR A 151 -1.22 34.97 -2.49
C THR A 151 -2.15 35.97 -1.81
N GLU A 152 -2.54 35.71 -0.55
CA GLU A 152 -3.38 36.64 0.26
C GLU A 152 -2.76 38.04 0.30
N LYS A 153 -1.43 38.12 0.36
CA LYS A 153 -0.66 39.37 0.32
C LYS A 153 -0.77 40.14 -1.00
N GLU A 154 -1.10 39.48 -2.10
CA GLU A 154 -1.31 40.10 -3.41
C GLU A 154 -2.75 40.62 -3.54
N LEU A 155 -3.73 39.91 -2.98
CA LEU A 155 -5.12 40.37 -2.89
C LEU A 155 -5.25 41.62 -2.02
N GLU A 156 -4.63 41.65 -0.83
CA GLU A 156 -4.63 42.85 0.04
C GLU A 156 -3.93 44.06 -0.59
N LYS A 157 -2.91 43.84 -1.43
CA LYS A 157 -2.21 44.92 -2.14
C LYS A 157 -3.03 45.52 -3.28
N GLN A 158 -3.85 44.70 -3.93
CA GLN A 158 -4.53 45.08 -5.17
C GLN A 158 -5.98 45.50 -4.94
N TYR A 159 -6.60 45.03 -3.85
CA TYR A 159 -7.90 45.45 -3.38
C TYR A 159 -7.77 45.96 -1.93
N PRO A 160 -7.60 47.28 -1.72
CA PRO A 160 -7.68 47.84 -0.38
C PRO A 160 -9.05 47.48 0.22
N ILE A 161 -9.05 47.06 1.48
CA ILE A 161 -10.23 46.70 2.27
C ILE A 161 -11.27 47.81 2.09
N ILE A 162 -12.43 47.47 1.54
CA ILE A 162 -13.58 48.37 1.52
C ILE A 162 -14.03 48.49 2.98
N PRO A 163 -14.05 49.69 3.59
CA PRO A 163 -14.54 49.85 4.94
C PRO A 163 -15.98 49.34 5.01
N ASP A 164 -16.28 48.50 5.99
CA ASP A 164 -17.65 48.12 6.30
C ASP A 164 -18.42 49.40 6.64
N HIS A 165 -19.27 49.84 5.72
CA HIS A 165 -20.27 50.86 5.99
C HIS A 165 -21.48 50.17 6.60
N ASP A 166 -21.46 50.03 7.92
CA ASP A 166 -22.60 49.93 8.84
C ASP A 166 -21.94 49.94 10.25
N ASP A 167 -22.24 50.81 11.21
CA ASP A 167 -23.49 51.48 11.53
C ASP A 167 -23.20 52.60 12.58
N ARG A 168 -23.90 53.73 12.41
CA ARG A 168 -24.41 54.65 13.46
C ARG A 168 -23.45 55.57 14.22
N SER A 169 -23.37 56.79 13.69
CA SER A 169 -23.42 58.02 14.49
C SER A 169 -24.76 58.10 15.24
N ASP A 170 -24.75 57.79 16.53
CA ASP A 170 -25.80 58.22 17.46
C ASP A 170 -25.28 59.46 18.22
N GLU A 171 -25.83 60.62 17.86
CA GLU A 171 -25.96 61.80 18.74
C GLU A 171 -27.04 61.55 19.80
#